data_AF-A0AAW3V3D5-F1
#
_entry.id   AF-A0AAW3V3D5-F1
#
_cell.length_a   1.000
_cell.length_b   1.000
_cell.length_c   1.000
_cell.angle_alpha   90.00
_cell.angle_beta   90.00
_cell.angle_gamma   90.00
#
_symmetry.space_group_name_H-M   'P 1'
#
loop_
_entity.id
_entity.type
_entity.pdbx_description
1 polymer ?
#
loop_
_entity_poly.entity_id
_entity_poly.type
_entity_poly.pdbx_seq_one_letter_code
_entity_poly.pdbx_strand_id
1 'polypeptide(L)'
;MQELKLHLQPILLRGTIANLQRSRRTHDFVLTQVQHKTVGATAVGAEAMDMGAAGIGLVNMASNADEEADWVEFELDGKQMQGWVWLLPMRNGDDVDVVAEKVGENRYVVYSVKRNSDDIVAVYPHATAGRKQHYRNMAKIMIWAFLLVNAIGVFALHRPGDFGENFLSFAAFMGVAMSATFVAFAIIFYRVTQKMMSLVRLAEAIFRTYGWPDVENINLRKASREHRGTNTLSNYGRYYFRYK
;
A
#
# COMPACT_ATOMS: atom_id res chain seq x y z
N MET A 1 -6.04 7.17 -21.39
CA MET A 1 -5.28 6.40 -20.36
C MET A 1 -5.48 4.94 -20.67
N GLN A 2 -4.44 4.28 -21.19
CA GLN A 2 -4.49 2.86 -21.55
C GLN A 2 -4.33 2.07 -20.24
N GLU A 3 -5.39 1.38 -19.82
CA GLU A 3 -5.33 0.51 -18.65
C GLU A 3 -4.30 -0.60 -18.90
N LEU A 4 -3.17 -0.53 -18.20
CA LEU A 4 -2.23 -1.64 -18.14
C LEU A 4 -2.94 -2.77 -17.37
N LYS A 5 -3.52 -3.73 -18.08
CA LYS A 5 -3.99 -4.99 -17.50
C LYS A 5 -2.74 -5.70 -16.97
N LEU A 6 -2.57 -5.76 -15.66
CA LEU A 6 -1.65 -6.72 -15.06
C LEU A 6 -2.22 -8.10 -15.45
N HIS A 7 -1.54 -8.83 -16.32
CA HIS A 7 -1.90 -10.20 -16.68
C HIS A 7 -1.48 -11.15 -15.55
N LEU A 8 -1.97 -10.88 -14.35
CA LEU A 8 -1.87 -11.76 -13.20
C LEU A 8 -2.80 -12.94 -13.43
N GLN A 9 -2.26 -14.16 -13.41
CA GLN A 9 -3.08 -15.40 -13.38
C GLN A 9 -2.83 -16.17 -12.08
N PRO A 10 -3.16 -15.58 -10.91
CA PRO A 10 -2.97 -16.21 -9.63
C PRO A 10 -3.91 -17.41 -9.51
N ILE A 11 -3.33 -18.54 -9.16
CA ILE A 11 -4.04 -19.78 -8.86
C ILE A 11 -4.00 -20.05 -7.36
N LEU A 12 -5.02 -20.76 -6.88
CA LEU A 12 -5.06 -21.25 -5.51
C LEU A 12 -4.46 -22.65 -5.47
N LEU A 13 -3.45 -22.83 -4.64
CA LEU A 13 -2.83 -24.13 -4.35
C LEU A 13 -3.04 -24.45 -2.88
N ARG A 14 -3.34 -25.70 -2.57
CA ARG A 14 -3.49 -26.19 -1.20
C ARG A 14 -2.45 -27.26 -0.94
N GLY A 15 -1.97 -27.35 0.30
CA GLY A 15 -1.03 -28.39 0.71
C GLY A 15 -0.34 -28.05 2.02
N THR A 16 0.66 -28.85 2.37
CA THR A 16 1.45 -28.67 3.60
C THR A 16 2.81 -28.05 3.29
N ILE A 17 3.22 -27.06 4.09
CA ILE A 17 4.55 -26.46 3.96
C ILE A 17 5.64 -27.48 4.32
N ALA A 18 6.61 -27.66 3.41
CA ALA A 18 7.84 -28.39 3.66
C ALA A 18 9.07 -27.54 3.29
N ASN A 19 10.24 -27.88 3.86
CA ASN A 19 11.53 -27.26 3.52
C ASN A 19 11.55 -25.71 3.59
N LEU A 20 10.78 -25.11 4.50
CA LEU A 20 10.67 -23.65 4.64
C LEU A 20 12.01 -23.00 5.01
N GLN A 21 12.46 -22.11 4.15
CA GLN A 21 13.51 -21.13 4.40
C GLN A 21 12.90 -19.73 4.38
N ARG A 22 13.30 -18.91 5.35
CA ARG A 22 12.83 -17.53 5.49
C ARG A 22 14.00 -16.63 5.80
N SER A 23 14.10 -15.53 5.08
CA SER A 23 15.09 -14.49 5.34
C SER A 23 14.42 -13.11 5.33
N ARG A 24 14.67 -12.33 6.38
CA ARG A 24 14.26 -10.93 6.46
C ARG A 24 15.21 -10.14 5.56
N ARG A 25 14.68 -9.45 4.56
CA ARG A 25 15.48 -8.69 3.59
C ARG A 25 14.84 -7.35 3.32
N THR A 26 15.69 -6.38 3.03
CA THR A 26 15.30 -5.02 2.64
C THR A 26 15.05 -4.99 1.14
N HIS A 27 13.89 -4.48 0.73
CA HIS A 27 13.57 -4.31 -0.68
C HIS A 27 12.57 -3.16 -0.87
N ASP A 28 12.76 -2.37 -1.93
CA ASP A 28 11.81 -1.32 -2.27
C ASP A 28 10.61 -1.90 -3.05
N PHE A 29 9.46 -2.02 -2.39
CA PHE A 29 8.23 -2.57 -2.99
C PHE A 29 7.39 -1.53 -3.74
N VAL A 30 7.67 -0.23 -3.56
CA VAL A 30 6.84 0.87 -4.07
C VAL A 30 7.52 1.59 -5.25
N LEU A 31 8.85 1.75 -5.26
CA LEU A 31 9.59 2.46 -6.31
C LEU A 31 10.08 1.54 -7.44
N THR A 32 10.33 0.24 -7.21
CA THR A 32 10.75 -0.70 -8.28
C THR A 32 9.69 -0.84 -9.38
N GLN A 33 8.40 -0.75 -9.04
CA GLN A 33 7.29 -0.70 -10.01
C GLN A 33 7.21 0.62 -10.80
N VAL A 34 7.78 1.71 -10.25
CA VAL A 34 7.79 3.06 -10.86
C VAL A 34 9.01 3.25 -11.76
N GLN A 35 10.15 2.66 -11.38
CA GLN A 35 11.39 2.68 -12.18
C GLN A 35 11.21 1.98 -13.53
N HIS A 36 10.44 0.88 -13.61
CA HIS A 36 10.15 0.24 -14.90
C HIS A 36 9.42 1.14 -15.92
N LYS A 37 8.81 2.25 -15.50
CA LYS A 37 8.15 3.23 -16.40
C LYS A 37 8.86 4.58 -16.52
N THR A 38 9.87 4.88 -15.70
CA THR A 38 10.39 6.26 -15.57
C THR A 38 11.92 6.37 -15.64
N VAL A 39 12.63 5.29 -16.00
CA VAL A 39 14.09 5.38 -16.26
C VAL A 39 14.38 6.18 -17.54
N GLY A 40 13.40 6.36 -18.44
CA GLY A 40 13.58 7.18 -19.65
C GLY A 40 13.23 8.68 -19.54
N ALA A 41 12.40 9.08 -18.57
CA ALA A 41 11.85 10.44 -18.51
C ALA A 41 12.51 11.35 -17.46
N THR A 42 13.22 10.77 -16.48
CA THR A 42 13.82 11.53 -15.37
C THR A 42 15.32 11.78 -15.54
N ALA A 43 15.96 11.16 -16.53
CA ALA A 43 17.34 11.49 -16.90
C ALA A 43 17.44 12.89 -17.54
N VAL A 44 16.37 13.36 -18.19
CA VAL A 44 16.31 14.69 -18.84
C VAL A 44 15.79 15.78 -17.88
N GLY A 45 15.24 15.41 -16.72
CA GLY A 45 14.81 16.34 -15.67
C GLY A 45 15.90 16.67 -14.64
N ALA A 46 17.01 15.94 -14.64
CA ALA A 46 18.14 16.16 -13.74
C ALA A 46 18.87 17.51 -13.99
N GLU A 47 18.54 18.19 -15.08
CA GLU A 47 19.03 19.52 -15.42
C GLU A 47 18.15 20.67 -14.83
N ALA A 48 17.04 20.35 -14.17
CA ALA A 48 16.12 21.35 -13.62
C ALA A 48 16.24 21.53 -12.09
N MET A 49 17.14 22.44 -11.70
CA MET A 49 16.93 23.44 -10.64
C MET A 49 17.05 23.02 -9.17
N ASP A 50 18.24 23.26 -8.60
CA ASP A 50 18.51 23.88 -7.29
C ASP A 50 17.51 23.61 -6.14
N MET A 51 17.25 22.34 -5.82
CA MET A 51 16.39 22.03 -4.67
C MET A 51 17.18 22.16 -3.36
N GLY A 52 16.88 23.21 -2.60
CA GLY A 52 17.24 23.36 -1.18
C GLY A 52 16.71 22.21 -0.30
N ALA A 53 16.71 22.37 1.03
CA ALA A 53 16.47 21.31 2.02
C ALA A 53 15.30 20.33 1.74
N ALA A 54 14.24 20.75 1.04
CA ALA A 54 13.15 19.88 0.61
C ALA A 54 13.56 18.79 -0.42
N GLY A 55 14.51 19.07 -1.32
CA GLY A 55 15.04 18.09 -2.29
C GLY A 55 15.91 17.02 -1.65
N ILE A 56 16.76 17.42 -0.69
CA ILE A 56 17.55 16.50 0.14
C ILE A 56 16.60 15.59 0.96
N GLY A 57 15.50 16.15 1.47
CA GLY A 57 14.45 15.38 2.16
C GLY A 57 13.78 14.34 1.27
N LEU A 58 13.49 14.67 0.01
CA LEU A 58 12.89 13.73 -0.95
C LEU A 58 13.85 12.63 -1.39
N VAL A 59 15.14 12.94 -1.59
CA VAL A 59 16.18 11.95 -1.90
C VAL A 59 16.41 11.02 -0.71
N ASN A 60 16.48 11.56 0.51
CA ASN A 60 16.58 10.75 1.73
C ASN A 60 15.32 9.92 1.99
N MET A 61 14.13 10.39 1.63
CA MET A 61 12.91 9.59 1.73
C MET A 61 12.87 8.46 0.69
N ALA A 62 13.43 8.69 -0.50
CA ALA A 62 13.53 7.65 -1.52
C ALA A 62 14.58 6.58 -1.15
N SER A 63 15.68 6.95 -0.50
CA SER A 63 16.68 5.99 0.01
C SER A 63 16.25 5.30 1.31
N ASN A 64 15.37 5.91 2.10
CA ASN A 64 14.76 5.30 3.30
C ASN A 64 13.40 4.60 3.01
N ALA A 65 13.03 4.38 1.75
CA ALA A 65 11.84 3.61 1.35
C ALA A 65 12.04 2.08 1.43
N ASP A 66 13.24 1.69 1.85
CA ASP A 66 13.68 0.33 2.11
C ASP A 66 12.86 -0.29 3.25
N GLU A 67 11.83 -1.07 2.90
CA GLU A 67 10.98 -1.77 3.85
C GLU A 67 11.45 -3.22 4.01
N GLU A 68 11.55 -3.69 5.25
CA GLU A 68 11.92 -5.08 5.51
C GLU A 68 10.71 -6.01 5.33
N ALA A 69 10.83 -7.02 4.47
CA ALA A 69 9.85 -8.08 4.32
C ALA A 69 10.53 -9.45 4.36
N ASP A 70 9.72 -10.50 4.46
CA ASP A 70 10.23 -11.86 4.44
C ASP A 70 10.29 -12.35 2.99
N TRP A 71 11.50 -12.69 2.53
CA TRP A 71 11.67 -13.57 1.38
C TRP A 71 11.51 -15.01 1.87
N VAL A 72 10.59 -15.73 1.26
CA VAL A 72 10.23 -17.10 1.64
C VAL A 72 10.50 -18.05 0.48
N GLU A 73 11.03 -19.22 0.80
CA GLU A 73 11.24 -20.34 -0.11
C GLU A 73 10.76 -21.61 0.58
N PHE A 74 9.88 -22.37 -0.04
CA PHE A 74 9.35 -23.60 0.54
C PHE A 74 8.81 -24.53 -0.54
N GLU A 75 8.46 -25.74 -0.14
CA GLU A 75 7.81 -26.73 -0.99
C GLU A 75 6.35 -26.92 -0.56
N LEU A 76 5.47 -27.06 -1.54
CA LEU A 76 4.05 -27.39 -1.35
C LEU A 76 3.69 -28.55 -2.27
N ASP A 77 3.61 -29.75 -1.73
CA ASP A 77 3.30 -30.99 -2.47
C ASP A 77 4.15 -31.13 -3.76
N GLY A 78 5.48 -31.11 -3.64
CA GLY A 78 6.43 -31.23 -4.75
C GLY A 78 6.64 -29.96 -5.59
N LYS A 79 5.91 -28.88 -5.32
CA LYS A 79 5.99 -27.60 -6.06
C LYS A 79 6.86 -26.62 -5.30
N GLN A 80 7.81 -25.99 -6.00
CA GLN A 80 8.74 -25.02 -5.43
C GLN A 80 8.09 -23.63 -5.40
N MET A 81 7.98 -23.07 -4.20
CA MET A 81 7.32 -21.82 -3.89
C MET A 81 8.36 -20.80 -3.44
N GLN A 82 8.35 -19.61 -4.06
CA GLN A 82 9.19 -18.51 -3.62
C GLN A 82 8.48 -17.16 -3.74
N GLY A 83 8.74 -16.22 -2.84
CA GLY A 83 8.16 -14.89 -2.97
C GLY A 83 8.40 -13.97 -1.79
N TRP A 84 7.89 -12.75 -1.94
CA TRP A 84 7.91 -11.73 -0.89
C TRP A 84 6.57 -11.71 -0.17
N VAL A 85 6.62 -11.74 1.16
CA VAL A 85 5.46 -11.51 2.03
C VAL A 85 5.85 -10.61 3.20
N TRP A 86 4.90 -9.84 3.72
CA TRP A 86 5.16 -8.89 4.82
C TRP A 86 5.83 -9.55 6.03
N LEU A 87 5.22 -10.64 6.50
CA LEU A 87 5.72 -11.50 7.56
C LEU A 87 5.10 -12.88 7.35
N LEU A 88 5.90 -13.94 7.40
CA LEU A 88 5.41 -15.32 7.34
C LEU A 88 5.43 -15.96 8.75
N PRO A 89 4.28 -16.01 9.45
CA PRO A 89 4.16 -16.65 10.77
C PRO A 89 3.88 -18.16 10.69
N MET A 90 4.08 -18.80 9.52
CA MET A 90 3.89 -20.22 9.29
C MET A 90 5.20 -21.02 9.47
N ARG A 91 5.08 -22.34 9.62
CA ARG A 91 6.18 -23.30 9.82
C ARG A 91 6.00 -24.55 8.96
N ASN A 92 7.04 -25.37 8.85
CA ASN A 92 6.92 -26.70 8.25
C ASN A 92 5.84 -27.52 8.97
N GLY A 93 4.99 -28.21 8.20
CA GLY A 93 3.85 -28.97 8.71
C GLY A 93 2.55 -28.18 8.81
N ASP A 94 2.55 -26.87 8.59
CA ASP A 94 1.30 -26.09 8.52
C ASP A 94 0.55 -26.40 7.21
N ASP A 95 -0.75 -26.69 7.33
CA ASP A 95 -1.68 -26.79 6.20
C ASP A 95 -2.14 -25.39 5.75
N VAL A 96 -1.94 -25.10 4.47
CA VAL A 96 -2.05 -23.76 3.92
C VAL A 96 -2.72 -23.71 2.55
N ASP A 97 -3.40 -22.59 2.32
CA ASP A 97 -3.91 -22.15 1.04
C ASP A 97 -2.98 -21.03 0.49
N VAL A 98 -2.28 -21.31 -0.60
CA VAL A 98 -1.29 -20.43 -1.24
C VAL A 98 -1.87 -19.84 -2.51
N VAL A 99 -1.85 -18.51 -2.60
CA VAL A 99 -2.10 -17.80 -3.86
C VAL A 99 -0.77 -17.53 -4.54
N ALA A 100 -0.57 -18.13 -5.71
CA ALA A 100 0.68 -18.06 -6.44
C ALA A 100 0.46 -18.00 -7.96
N GLU A 101 1.49 -17.57 -8.69
CA GLU A 101 1.54 -17.59 -10.14
C GLU A 101 2.59 -18.60 -10.62
N LYS A 102 2.23 -19.42 -11.62
CA LYS A 102 3.13 -20.41 -12.21
C LYS A 102 4.12 -19.72 -13.15
N VAL A 103 5.42 -19.85 -12.87
CA VAL A 103 6.50 -19.23 -13.68
C VAL A 103 7.44 -20.24 -14.35
N GLY A 104 7.26 -21.53 -14.07
CA GLY A 104 7.97 -22.63 -14.71
C GLY A 104 7.24 -23.94 -14.47
N GLU A 105 7.83 -25.08 -14.84
CA GLU A 105 7.17 -26.38 -14.76
C GLU A 105 6.66 -26.71 -13.35
N ASN A 106 7.53 -26.55 -12.33
CA ASN A 106 7.23 -26.73 -10.91
C ASN A 106 7.63 -25.52 -10.04
N ARG A 107 7.81 -24.34 -10.64
CA ARG A 107 8.21 -23.11 -9.93
C ARG A 107 7.09 -22.09 -9.90
N TYR A 108 6.88 -21.50 -8.73
CA TYR A 108 5.77 -20.61 -8.47
C TYR A 108 6.24 -19.36 -7.71
N VAL A 109 5.68 -18.22 -8.08
CA VAL A 109 5.83 -16.96 -7.35
C VAL A 109 4.65 -16.80 -6.40
N VAL A 110 4.95 -16.72 -5.11
CA VAL A 110 3.96 -16.61 -4.04
C VAL A 110 3.56 -15.15 -3.85
N TYR A 111 2.25 -14.90 -3.83
CA TYR A 111 1.67 -13.60 -3.48
C TYR A 111 1.01 -13.60 -2.11
N SER A 112 0.50 -14.75 -1.66
CA SER A 112 -0.08 -14.89 -0.33
C SER A 112 -0.08 -16.34 0.15
N VAL A 113 0.01 -16.51 1.47
CA VAL A 113 -0.11 -17.79 2.17
C VAL A 113 -1.13 -17.61 3.28
N LYS A 114 -2.20 -18.41 3.31
CA LYS A 114 -3.20 -18.46 4.37
C LYS A 114 -3.06 -19.79 5.11
N ARG A 115 -2.98 -19.76 6.43
CA ARG A 115 -3.00 -20.98 7.26
C ARG A 115 -4.43 -21.36 7.61
N ASN A 116 -4.76 -22.63 7.39
CA ASN A 116 -6.13 -23.13 7.51
C ASN A 116 -6.59 -23.28 8.97
N SER A 117 -5.67 -23.49 9.91
CA SER A 117 -6.00 -23.73 11.32
C SER A 117 -6.51 -22.49 12.08
N ASP A 118 -6.11 -21.29 11.67
CA ASP A 118 -6.37 -20.05 12.43
C ASP A 118 -6.55 -18.79 11.56
N ASP A 119 -6.76 -18.99 10.26
CA ASP A 119 -7.07 -17.95 9.27
C ASP A 119 -6.04 -16.83 9.17
N ILE A 120 -4.80 -17.10 9.58
CA ILE A 120 -3.71 -16.15 9.44
C ILE A 120 -3.29 -16.08 7.98
N VAL A 121 -3.10 -14.86 7.50
CA VAL A 121 -2.72 -14.59 6.12
C VAL A 121 -1.43 -13.77 6.09
N ALA A 122 -0.44 -14.28 5.37
CA ALA A 122 0.72 -13.53 4.92
C ALA A 122 0.45 -13.07 3.48
N VAL A 123 0.62 -11.78 3.20
CA VAL A 123 0.39 -11.21 1.86
C VAL A 123 1.64 -10.46 1.39
N TYR A 124 1.75 -10.32 0.08
CA TYR A 124 2.72 -9.43 -0.56
C TYR A 124 2.67 -8.01 0.06
N PRO A 125 3.82 -7.34 0.25
CA PRO A 125 3.86 -6.01 0.84
C PRO A 125 2.86 -5.02 0.21
N HIS A 126 2.17 -4.30 1.09
CA HIS A 126 1.08 -3.35 0.81
C HIS A 126 -0.18 -3.90 0.11
N ALA A 127 -0.21 -5.17 -0.34
CA ALA A 127 -1.39 -5.82 -0.92
C ALA A 127 -2.44 -6.18 0.17
N THR A 128 -2.91 -5.16 0.91
CA THR A 128 -3.64 -5.31 2.17
C THR A 128 -5.08 -4.78 2.14
N ALA A 129 -5.49 -4.11 1.07
CA ALA A 129 -6.82 -3.53 0.96
C ALA A 129 -7.30 -3.44 -0.49
N GLY A 130 -8.61 -3.56 -0.69
CA GLY A 130 -9.26 -3.38 -1.98
C GLY A 130 -9.41 -1.90 -2.38
N ARG A 131 -9.80 -1.66 -3.65
CA ARG A 131 -9.79 -0.32 -4.25
C ARG A 131 -10.76 0.67 -3.60
N LYS A 132 -11.98 0.25 -3.27
CA LYS A 132 -12.97 1.14 -2.62
C LYS A 132 -12.45 1.57 -1.25
N GLN A 133 -11.88 0.63 -0.50
CA GLN A 133 -11.27 0.96 0.79
C GLN A 133 -10.08 1.92 0.63
N HIS A 134 -9.21 1.68 -0.35
CA HIS A 134 -8.06 2.54 -0.63
C HIS A 134 -8.48 3.98 -0.99
N TYR A 135 -9.41 4.14 -1.92
CA TYR A 135 -9.95 5.45 -2.30
C TYR A 135 -10.60 6.19 -1.13
N ARG A 136 -11.44 5.50 -0.34
CA ARG A 136 -12.08 6.10 0.85
C ARG A 136 -11.05 6.57 1.87
N ASN A 137 -9.98 5.81 2.08
CA ASN A 137 -8.92 6.19 3.00
C ASN A 137 -8.11 7.39 2.48
N MET A 138 -7.73 7.40 1.20
CA MET A 138 -7.00 8.51 0.59
C MET A 138 -7.81 9.80 0.55
N ALA A 139 -9.11 9.72 0.24
CA ALA A 139 -10.01 10.87 0.29
C ALA A 139 -10.12 11.45 1.70
N LYS A 140 -10.24 10.61 2.73
CA LYS A 140 -10.24 11.06 4.14
C LYS A 140 -8.95 11.76 4.52
N ILE A 141 -7.80 11.18 4.17
CA ILE A 141 -6.48 11.79 4.46
C ILE A 141 -6.36 13.13 3.72
N MET A 142 -6.76 13.20 2.46
CA MET A 142 -6.76 14.44 1.67
C MET A 142 -7.58 15.53 2.34
N ILE A 143 -8.81 15.22 2.76
CA ILE A 143 -9.71 16.19 3.43
C ILE A 143 -9.10 16.66 4.75
N TRP A 144 -8.60 15.75 5.59
CA TRP A 144 -7.99 16.15 6.86
C TRP A 144 -6.73 16.99 6.69
N ALA A 145 -5.86 16.61 5.75
CA ALA A 145 -4.66 17.38 5.44
C ALA A 145 -5.01 18.77 4.87
N PHE A 146 -6.02 18.83 3.99
CA PHE A 146 -6.54 20.09 3.46
C PHE A 146 -7.08 20.98 4.57
N LEU A 147 -7.93 20.45 5.46
CA LEU A 147 -8.49 21.21 6.58
C LEU A 147 -7.40 21.72 7.52
N LEU A 148 -6.40 20.88 7.84
CA LEU A 148 -5.30 21.26 8.72
C LEU A 148 -4.46 22.40 8.13
N VAL A 149 -4.05 22.27 6.86
CA VAL A 149 -3.22 23.30 6.19
C VAL A 149 -3.99 24.62 6.08
N ASN A 150 -5.28 24.57 5.74
CA ASN A 150 -6.08 25.80 5.66
C ASN A 150 -6.38 26.40 7.03
N ALA A 151 -6.58 25.60 8.08
CA ALA A 151 -6.72 26.11 9.44
C ALA A 151 -5.45 26.86 9.90
N ILE A 152 -4.27 26.30 9.62
CA ILE A 152 -2.99 26.98 9.88
C ILE A 152 -2.90 28.26 9.04
N GLY A 153 -3.27 28.20 7.76
CA GLY A 153 -3.27 29.37 6.87
C GLY A 153 -4.17 30.51 7.36
N VAL A 154 -5.39 30.21 7.80
CA VAL A 154 -6.31 31.20 8.40
C VAL A 154 -5.67 31.85 9.62
N PHE A 155 -5.10 31.05 10.52
CA PHE A 155 -4.48 31.58 11.74
C PHE A 155 -3.23 32.41 11.46
N ALA A 156 -2.39 31.98 10.50
CA ALA A 156 -1.14 32.64 10.16
C ALA A 156 -1.33 33.95 9.37
N LEU A 157 -2.40 34.05 8.58
CA LEU A 157 -2.66 35.20 7.70
C LEU A 157 -3.68 36.20 8.27
N HIS A 158 -4.34 35.85 9.38
CA HIS A 158 -5.29 36.70 10.07
C HIS A 158 -4.66 38.02 10.53
N ARG A 159 -5.38 39.12 10.32
CA ARG A 159 -5.10 40.46 10.83
C ARG A 159 -6.26 40.99 11.69
N PRO A 160 -5.98 41.92 12.63
CA PRO A 160 -7.03 42.59 13.39
C PRO A 160 -8.13 43.18 12.48
N GLY A 161 -9.40 42.91 12.80
CA GLY A 161 -10.54 43.34 11.99
C GLY A 161 -10.99 42.36 10.90
N ASP A 162 -10.21 41.33 10.58
CA ASP A 162 -10.58 40.32 9.56
C ASP A 162 -11.81 39.49 9.93
N PHE A 163 -12.08 39.28 11.22
CA PHE A 163 -13.31 38.63 11.70
C PHE A 163 -14.44 39.62 12.05
N GLY A 164 -14.28 40.90 11.66
CA GLY A 164 -15.25 41.98 11.88
C GLY A 164 -15.46 42.77 10.59
N GLU A 165 -14.99 44.00 10.57
CA GLU A 165 -15.22 44.96 9.47
C GLU A 165 -14.69 44.48 8.11
N ASN A 166 -13.60 43.72 8.09
CA ASN A 166 -12.96 43.23 6.87
C ASN A 166 -13.38 41.80 6.48
N PHE A 167 -14.42 41.24 7.14
CA PHE A 167 -14.80 39.83 6.98
C PHE A 167 -15.03 39.43 5.52
N LEU A 168 -15.74 40.24 4.74
CA LEU A 168 -16.11 39.87 3.37
C LEU A 168 -14.87 39.81 2.45
N SER A 169 -13.93 40.74 2.61
CA SER A 169 -12.66 40.78 1.88
C SER A 169 -11.73 39.63 2.29
N PHE A 170 -11.61 39.38 3.59
CA PHE A 170 -10.82 38.28 4.13
C PHE A 170 -11.39 36.92 3.69
N ALA A 171 -12.70 36.73 3.80
CA ALA A 171 -13.39 35.51 3.36
C ALA A 171 -13.26 35.29 1.85
N ALA A 172 -13.35 36.34 1.03
CA ALA A 172 -13.14 36.22 -0.42
C ALA A 172 -11.71 35.81 -0.76
N PHE A 173 -10.70 36.44 -0.15
CA PHE A 173 -9.30 36.09 -0.31
C PHE A 173 -9.02 34.63 0.12
N MET A 174 -9.49 34.26 1.31
CA MET A 174 -9.35 32.90 1.83
C MET A 174 -10.09 31.89 0.97
N GLY A 175 -11.28 32.22 0.47
CA GLY A 175 -12.06 31.34 -0.42
C GLY A 175 -11.31 31.00 -1.71
N VAL A 176 -10.68 32.00 -2.34
CA VAL A 176 -9.83 31.80 -3.53
C VAL A 176 -8.60 30.95 -3.19
N ALA A 177 -7.91 31.28 -2.10
CA ALA A 177 -6.72 30.53 -1.65
C ALA A 177 -7.06 29.06 -1.33
N MET A 178 -8.12 28.82 -0.56
CA MET A 178 -8.62 27.47 -0.22
C MET A 178 -9.01 26.69 -1.47
N SER A 179 -9.65 27.33 -2.44
CA SER A 179 -10.03 26.68 -3.71
C SER A 179 -8.81 26.23 -4.51
N ALA A 180 -7.80 27.11 -4.63
CA ALA A 180 -6.53 26.78 -5.29
C ALA A 180 -5.79 25.64 -4.55
N THR A 181 -5.72 25.69 -3.23
CA THR A 181 -5.11 24.63 -2.41
C THR A 181 -5.87 23.32 -2.54
N PHE A 182 -7.20 23.33 -2.60
CA PHE A 182 -8.02 22.12 -2.78
C PHE A 182 -7.70 21.43 -4.09
N VAL A 183 -7.61 22.18 -5.20
CA VAL A 183 -7.24 21.64 -6.51
C VAL A 183 -5.83 21.03 -6.47
N ALA A 184 -4.86 21.72 -5.87
CA ALA A 184 -3.51 21.19 -5.72
C ALA A 184 -3.48 19.87 -4.92
N PHE A 185 -4.20 19.81 -3.80
CA PHE A 185 -4.34 18.60 -2.98
C PHE A 185 -5.00 17.47 -3.76
N ALA A 186 -6.09 17.75 -4.48
CA ALA A 186 -6.78 16.76 -5.29
C ALA A 186 -5.85 16.15 -6.35
N ILE A 187 -5.04 16.96 -7.04
CA ILE A 187 -4.07 16.48 -8.03
C ILE A 187 -2.99 15.61 -7.37
N ILE A 188 -2.41 16.06 -6.26
CA ILE A 188 -1.36 15.32 -5.55
C ILE A 188 -1.89 13.97 -5.06
N PHE A 189 -3.02 13.97 -4.34
CA PHE A 189 -3.60 12.74 -3.80
C PHE A 189 -4.09 11.81 -4.91
N TYR A 190 -4.63 12.33 -6.00
CA TYR A 190 -4.96 11.51 -7.17
C TYR A 190 -3.73 10.78 -7.71
N ARG A 191 -2.61 11.49 -7.92
CA ARG A 191 -1.36 10.90 -8.41
C ARG A 191 -0.81 9.84 -7.44
N VAL A 192 -0.80 10.12 -6.14
CA VAL A 192 -0.36 9.17 -5.11
C VAL A 192 -1.25 7.92 -5.10
N THR A 193 -2.56 8.10 -5.18
CA THR A 193 -3.54 7.00 -5.23
C THR A 193 -3.33 6.12 -6.46
N GLN A 194 -3.09 6.72 -7.63
CA GLN A 194 -2.79 5.96 -8.85
C GLN A 194 -1.47 5.18 -8.74
N LYS A 195 -0.45 5.73 -8.06
CA LYS A 195 0.85 5.06 -7.85
C LYS A 195 0.71 3.75 -7.08
N MET A 196 -0.19 3.67 -6.10
CA MET A 196 -0.42 2.46 -5.30
C MET A 196 -1.42 1.47 -5.93
N MET A 197 -2.01 1.81 -7.06
CA MET A 197 -3.12 1.05 -7.64
C MET A 197 -2.69 -0.36 -8.12
N SER A 198 -1.43 -0.55 -8.51
CA SER A 198 -0.90 -1.88 -8.86
C SER A 198 -0.98 -2.84 -7.67
N LEU A 199 -0.57 -2.39 -6.49
CA LEU A 199 -0.59 -3.17 -5.24
C LEU A 199 -2.02 -3.44 -4.77
N VAL A 200 -2.91 -2.46 -4.94
CA VAL A 200 -4.35 -2.62 -4.66
C VAL A 200 -4.98 -3.66 -5.60
N ARG A 201 -4.66 -3.61 -6.89
CA ARG A 201 -5.15 -4.61 -7.87
C ARG A 201 -4.60 -6.00 -7.57
N LEU A 202 -3.34 -6.11 -7.15
CA LEU A 202 -2.75 -7.37 -6.68
C LEU A 202 -3.49 -7.89 -5.43
N ALA A 203 -3.80 -7.02 -4.46
CA ALA A 203 -4.59 -7.41 -3.28
C ALA A 203 -5.96 -7.97 -3.69
N GLU A 204 -6.68 -7.29 -4.57
CA GLU A 204 -7.97 -7.80 -5.05
C GLU A 204 -7.84 -9.10 -5.85
N ALA A 205 -6.77 -9.27 -6.62
CA ALA A 205 -6.51 -10.53 -7.32
C ALA A 205 -6.30 -11.67 -6.31
N ILE A 206 -5.49 -11.45 -5.26
CA ILE A 206 -5.31 -12.39 -4.16
C ILE A 206 -6.64 -12.74 -3.50
N PHE A 207 -7.45 -11.73 -3.16
CA PHE A 207 -8.74 -11.93 -2.48
C PHE A 207 -9.74 -12.69 -3.36
N ARG A 208 -9.77 -12.39 -4.67
CA ARG A 208 -10.60 -13.12 -5.63
C ARG A 208 -10.15 -14.57 -5.77
N THR A 209 -8.85 -14.84 -5.81
CA THR A 209 -8.32 -16.21 -5.90
C THR A 209 -8.62 -17.02 -4.64
N TYR A 210 -8.66 -16.39 -3.46
CA TYR A 210 -9.18 -17.02 -2.25
C TYR A 210 -10.71 -17.23 -2.26
N GLY A 211 -11.44 -16.60 -3.18
CA GLY A 211 -12.90 -16.67 -3.25
C GLY A 211 -13.62 -15.77 -2.23
N TRP A 212 -12.95 -14.74 -1.70
CA TRP A 212 -13.56 -13.86 -0.71
C TRP A 212 -14.61 -12.94 -1.32
N PRO A 213 -15.73 -12.68 -0.62
CA PRO A 213 -16.76 -11.76 -1.09
C PRO A 213 -16.31 -10.30 -0.94
N ASP A 214 -16.92 -9.41 -1.73
CA ASP A 214 -16.76 -7.95 -1.62
C ASP A 214 -15.29 -7.45 -1.60
N VAL A 215 -14.44 -8.04 -2.45
CA VAL A 215 -12.98 -7.84 -2.48
C VAL A 215 -12.52 -6.37 -2.50
N GLU A 216 -13.32 -5.49 -3.09
CA GLU A 216 -12.98 -4.07 -3.22
C GLU A 216 -13.06 -3.29 -1.90
N ASN A 217 -13.85 -3.78 -0.95
CA ASN A 217 -14.06 -3.18 0.36
C ASN A 217 -13.23 -3.86 1.47
N ILE A 218 -12.55 -4.96 1.15
CA ILE A 218 -11.71 -5.67 2.12
C ILE A 218 -10.59 -4.76 2.63
N ASN A 219 -10.36 -4.82 3.94
CA ASN A 219 -9.25 -4.18 4.62
C ASN A 219 -8.64 -5.17 5.61
N LEU A 220 -7.54 -5.82 5.24
CA LEU A 220 -6.89 -6.81 6.10
C LEU A 220 -6.44 -6.22 7.43
N ARG A 221 -5.95 -4.99 7.44
CA ARG A 221 -5.50 -4.32 8.68
C ARG A 221 -6.66 -4.14 9.65
N LYS A 222 -7.81 -3.69 9.15
CA LYS A 222 -9.02 -3.51 9.95
C LYS A 222 -9.59 -4.84 10.40
N ALA A 223 -9.78 -5.79 9.48
CA ALA A 223 -10.32 -7.11 9.78
C ALA A 223 -9.45 -7.85 10.82
N SER A 224 -8.13 -7.76 10.70
CA SER A 224 -7.22 -8.35 11.68
C SER A 224 -7.42 -7.73 13.07
N ARG A 225 -7.48 -6.40 13.16
CA ARG A 225 -7.71 -5.72 14.45
C ARG A 225 -9.04 -6.14 15.11
N GLU A 226 -10.08 -6.38 14.32
CA GLU A 226 -11.38 -6.86 14.81
C GLU A 226 -11.31 -8.32 15.29
N HIS A 227 -10.51 -9.16 14.63
CA HIS A 227 -10.35 -10.59 14.95
C HIS A 227 -9.11 -10.92 15.82
N ARG A 228 -8.60 -9.91 16.54
CA ARG A 228 -7.36 -9.98 17.33
C ARG A 228 -7.46 -10.90 18.55
N GLY A 229 -8.67 -11.14 19.07
CA GLY A 229 -8.89 -11.94 20.28
C GLY A 229 -8.14 -11.35 21.48
N THR A 230 -7.40 -12.20 22.21
CA THR A 230 -6.55 -11.81 23.36
C THR A 230 -5.13 -11.38 22.97
N ASN A 231 -4.78 -11.38 21.68
CA ASN A 231 -3.41 -11.12 21.25
C ASN A 231 -3.07 -9.63 21.36
N THR A 232 -2.16 -9.26 22.28
CA THR A 232 -1.79 -7.85 22.54
C THR A 232 -0.58 -7.36 21.74
N LEU A 233 0.00 -8.18 20.84
CA LEU A 233 1.22 -7.81 20.11
C LEU A 233 0.98 -6.60 19.20
N SER A 234 1.84 -5.58 19.31
CA SER A 234 1.76 -4.32 18.54
C SER A 234 1.81 -4.51 17.02
N ASN A 235 2.38 -5.63 16.56
CA ASN A 235 2.53 -5.96 15.14
C ASN A 235 1.24 -6.54 14.50
N TYR A 236 0.22 -6.87 15.31
CA TYR A 236 -1.04 -7.43 14.86
C TYR A 236 -1.87 -6.40 14.08
N GLY A 237 -2.22 -6.70 12.83
CA GLY A 237 -2.85 -5.76 11.90
C GLY A 237 -1.87 -4.75 11.24
N ARG A 238 -0.58 -4.81 11.58
CA ARG A 238 0.48 -4.04 10.90
C ARG A 238 1.25 -4.88 9.89
N TYR A 239 1.77 -6.03 10.31
CA TYR A 239 2.51 -6.97 9.44
C TYR A 239 1.92 -8.40 9.47
N TYR A 240 1.08 -8.64 10.46
CA TYR A 240 0.41 -9.91 10.68
C TYR A 240 -1.08 -9.74 10.42
N PHE A 241 -1.64 -10.55 9.53
CA PHE A 241 -3.04 -10.43 9.11
C PHE A 241 -3.85 -11.69 9.41
N ARG A 242 -5.15 -11.50 9.62
CA ARG A 242 -6.15 -12.55 9.76
C ARG A 242 -7.40 -12.16 9.00
N TYR A 243 -7.97 -13.10 8.26
CA TYR A 243 -9.21 -12.89 7.52
C TYR A 243 -10.03 -14.17 7.42
N LYS A 244 -11.28 -14.08 7.87
CA LYS A 244 -12.25 -15.18 7.91
C LYS A 244 -13.24 -15.05 6.75
#